data_AF-A0A3L6PA25-F1
#
_entry.id   AF-A0A3L6PA25-F1
#
_cell.length_a   1.000
_cell.length_b   1.000
_cell.length_c   1.000
_cell.angle_alpha   90.00
_cell.angle_beta   90.00
_cell.angle_gamma   90.00
#
_symmetry.space_group_name_H-M   'P 1'
#
loop_
_entity.id
_entity.type
_entity.pdbx_description
1 polymer ?
#
loop_
_entity_poly.entity_id
_entity_poly.type
_entity_poly.pdbx_seq_one_letter_code
_entity_poly.pdbx_strand_id
1 'polypeptide(L)'
;MASKVRPSLLLRLVVVLAATVTNFARAAVAPAFDDSYEAQRWATLIRGSIWDGSSWATDGGRAKVDWSRAPFTAAFRGFDVDAACAVGDVTPPCYDDPAALWWNGGEYEALSDAQRAAYEGVRNNSMVYDYCTDELRFNSHVPLECSYN
;
A
#
# COMPACT_ATOMS: atom_id res chain seq x y z
N MET A 1 22.15 10.48 41.40
CA MET A 1 20.97 9.64 41.14
C MET A 1 20.43 9.99 39.76
N ALA A 2 20.89 9.32 38.72
CA ALA A 2 20.41 9.53 37.36
C ALA A 2 19.18 8.64 37.14
N SER A 3 18.02 9.27 36.92
CA SER A 3 16.76 8.56 36.71
C SER A 3 16.81 7.79 35.40
N LYS A 4 16.66 6.46 35.54
CA LYS A 4 16.59 5.48 34.47
C LYS A 4 15.30 5.71 33.67
N VAL A 5 15.41 6.36 32.51
CA VAL A 5 14.32 6.46 31.53
C VAL A 5 13.98 5.04 31.09
N ARG A 6 12.79 4.56 31.48
CA ARG A 6 12.28 3.25 31.04
C ARG A 6 11.99 3.33 29.54
N PRO A 7 12.34 2.32 28.73
CA PRO A 7 11.96 2.30 27.33
C PRO A 7 10.44 2.27 27.28
N SER A 8 9.85 3.35 26.77
CA SER A 8 8.44 3.44 26.47
C SER A 8 8.13 2.32 25.48
N LEU A 9 7.22 1.41 25.86
CA LEU A 9 6.61 0.46 24.95
C LEU A 9 6.13 1.24 23.72
N LEU A 10 6.82 1.06 22.59
CA LEU A 10 6.34 1.46 21.28
C LEU A 10 5.05 0.67 21.04
N LEU A 11 3.92 1.28 21.35
CA LEU A 11 2.61 0.84 20.89
C LEU A 11 2.64 1.01 19.37
N ARG A 12 3.02 -0.05 18.64
CA ARG A 12 2.97 -0.09 17.19
C ARG A 12 1.49 -0.15 16.80
N LEU A 13 0.88 1.02 16.67
CA LEU A 13 -0.44 1.16 16.08
C LEU A 13 -0.31 0.83 14.60
N VAL A 14 -0.74 -0.37 14.20
CA VAL A 14 -0.85 -0.73 12.79
C VAL A 14 -2.11 -0.05 12.24
N VAL A 15 -1.94 1.10 11.60
CA VAL A 15 -2.99 1.70 10.78
C VAL A 15 -3.03 0.91 9.48
N VAL A 16 -4.05 0.07 9.32
CA VAL A 16 -4.27 -0.69 8.08
C VAL A 16 -5.09 0.18 7.14
N LEU A 17 -4.42 0.85 6.20
CA LEU A 17 -5.08 1.37 5.01
C LEU A 17 -5.40 0.18 4.10
N ALA A 18 -6.61 -0.38 4.23
CA ALA A 18 -7.07 -1.43 3.34
C ALA A 18 -7.71 -0.79 2.09
N ALA A 19 -6.99 -0.82 0.96
CA ALA A 19 -7.62 -0.67 -0.35
C ALA A 19 -8.36 -1.98 -0.68
N THR A 20 -9.66 -2.04 -0.43
CA THR A 20 -10.47 -3.20 -0.85
C THR A 20 -10.97 -2.99 -2.27
N VAL A 21 -10.51 -3.80 -3.22
CA VAL A 21 -11.04 -3.89 -4.58
C VAL A 21 -12.35 -4.69 -4.54
N THR A 22 -13.48 -4.05 -4.86
CA THR A 22 -14.75 -4.75 -5.09
C THR A 22 -14.99 -4.92 -6.59
N ASN A 23 -14.91 -6.18 -7.06
CA ASN A 23 -15.17 -6.67 -8.42
C ASN A 23 -16.37 -6.01 -9.13
N PHE A 24 -16.25 -5.62 -10.41
CA PHE A 24 -17.27 -5.85 -11.46
C PHE A 24 -16.72 -5.68 -12.91
N ALA A 25 -17.18 -6.59 -13.79
CA ALA A 25 -17.14 -6.69 -15.26
C ALA A 25 -15.78 -6.76 -16.02
N ARG A 26 -15.63 -7.84 -16.80
CA ARG A 26 -14.46 -8.24 -17.60
C ARG A 26 -14.54 -7.69 -19.03
N ALA A 27 -13.47 -7.04 -19.51
CA ALA A 27 -13.25 -6.77 -20.93
C ALA A 27 -11.79 -7.08 -21.31
N ALA A 28 -11.57 -7.42 -22.59
CA ALA A 28 -10.50 -8.29 -23.12
C ALA A 28 -9.03 -7.81 -23.00
N VAL A 29 -8.15 -8.79 -23.26
CA VAL A 29 -6.75 -9.02 -22.86
C VAL A 29 -5.71 -8.10 -23.55
N ALA A 30 -4.80 -7.50 -22.77
CA ALA A 30 -3.47 -7.09 -23.19
C ALA A 30 -2.44 -8.16 -22.72
N PRO A 31 -1.28 -8.35 -23.39
CA PRO A 31 -0.33 -9.39 -23.00
C PRO A 31 0.22 -9.08 -21.60
N ALA A 32 -0.07 -9.99 -20.66
CA ALA A 32 0.26 -9.88 -19.25
C ALA A 32 1.75 -10.12 -19.01
N PHE A 33 2.42 -9.17 -18.36
CA PHE A 33 3.62 -9.44 -17.60
C PHE A 33 3.17 -9.86 -16.20
N ASP A 34 2.81 -11.13 -16.05
CA ASP A 34 2.21 -11.74 -14.85
C ASP A 34 0.86 -11.10 -14.43
N ASP A 35 -0.06 -11.90 -13.91
CA ASP A 35 -1.40 -11.45 -13.46
C ASP A 35 -1.33 -10.56 -12.19
N SER A 36 -0.11 -10.16 -11.76
CA SER A 36 0.19 -9.42 -10.54
C SER A 36 0.14 -7.90 -10.71
N TYR A 37 0.31 -7.39 -11.93
CA TYR A 37 0.19 -5.95 -12.18
C TYR A 37 -1.28 -5.57 -12.28
N GLU A 38 -1.69 -4.54 -11.54
CA GLU A 38 -2.98 -3.87 -11.73
C GLU A 38 -2.98 -3.07 -13.04
N ALA A 39 -2.68 -3.71 -14.18
CA ALA A 39 -2.96 -3.21 -15.53
C ALA A 39 -4.47 -3.24 -15.84
N GLN A 40 -5.28 -3.13 -14.80
CA GLN A 40 -6.69 -3.42 -14.76
C GLN A 40 -7.45 -2.10 -14.95
N ARG A 41 -8.24 -2.03 -16.04
CA ARG A 41 -8.98 -0.83 -16.47
C ARG A 41 -10.18 -0.45 -15.58
N TRP A 42 -10.24 -0.90 -14.32
CA TRP A 42 -11.31 -0.52 -13.42
C TRP A 42 -10.88 0.69 -12.61
N ALA A 43 -11.76 1.68 -12.55
CA ALA A 43 -11.51 2.84 -11.73
C ALA A 43 -11.62 2.48 -10.25
N THR A 44 -10.67 2.97 -9.46
CA THR A 44 -10.56 2.65 -8.04
C THR A 44 -11.16 3.77 -7.19
N LEU A 45 -11.61 3.44 -5.97
CA LEU A 45 -12.11 4.42 -5.01
C LEU A 45 -11.13 4.54 -3.85
N ILE A 46 -10.77 5.77 -3.50
CA ILE A 46 -9.96 6.05 -2.31
C ILE A 46 -10.84 5.90 -1.06
N ARG A 47 -10.41 5.06 -0.12
CA ARG A 47 -11.14 4.80 1.14
C ARG A 47 -10.18 4.85 2.33
N GLY A 48 -10.64 5.41 3.44
CA GLY A 48 -9.97 5.35 4.74
C GLY A 48 -10.90 4.76 5.78
N SER A 49 -10.39 3.91 6.66
CA SER A 49 -11.18 3.27 7.72
C SER A 49 -10.35 3.07 8.99
N ILE A 50 -11.05 2.98 10.12
CA ILE A 50 -10.54 2.47 11.40
C ILE A 50 -11.44 1.31 11.80
N TRP A 51 -10.86 0.13 12.04
CA TRP A 51 -11.62 -1.09 12.30
C TRP A 51 -10.84 -2.07 13.19
N ASP A 52 -11.55 -3.03 13.77
CA ASP A 52 -10.96 -4.04 14.67
C ASP A 52 -10.33 -5.21 13.87
N GLY A 53 -9.00 -5.18 13.75
CA GLY A 53 -8.19 -6.24 13.14
C GLY A 53 -7.65 -7.28 14.13
N SER A 54 -8.27 -7.47 15.30
CA SER A 54 -7.72 -8.31 16.39
C SER A 54 -7.39 -9.76 16.03
N SER A 55 -7.90 -10.31 14.91
CA SER A 55 -7.52 -11.65 14.45
C SER A 55 -6.10 -11.72 13.88
N TRP A 56 -5.49 -10.60 13.49
CA TRP A 56 -4.19 -10.62 12.79
C TRP A 56 -3.28 -9.41 13.06
N ALA A 57 -3.82 -8.23 13.37
CA ALA A 57 -3.11 -6.95 13.25
C ALA A 57 -1.92 -6.77 14.22
N THR A 58 -2.02 -7.22 15.47
CA THR A 58 -0.95 -7.07 16.47
C THR A 58 -0.43 -8.43 16.90
N ASP A 59 0.88 -8.64 16.79
CA ASP A 59 1.56 -9.90 17.12
C ASP A 59 0.93 -11.12 16.43
N GLY A 60 0.53 -10.98 15.15
CA GLY A 60 -0.18 -12.02 14.41
C GLY A 60 -1.53 -12.39 15.03
N GLY A 61 -2.18 -11.44 15.71
CA GLY A 61 -3.46 -11.63 16.39
C GLY A 61 -3.35 -12.12 17.84
N ARG A 62 -2.15 -12.25 18.43
CA ARG A 62 -2.02 -12.64 19.84
C ARG A 62 -2.46 -11.54 20.80
N ALA A 63 -2.16 -10.28 20.48
CA ALA A 63 -2.63 -9.14 21.24
C ALA A 63 -3.99 -8.68 20.68
N LYS A 64 -4.99 -8.54 21.56
CA LYS A 64 -6.36 -8.15 21.23
C LYS A 64 -6.61 -6.69 21.61
N VAL A 65 -7.57 -6.07 20.95
CA VAL A 65 -8.04 -4.73 21.32
C VAL A 65 -8.54 -4.70 22.77
N ASP A 66 -8.11 -3.69 23.51
CA ASP A 66 -8.62 -3.41 24.86
C ASP A 66 -9.68 -2.31 24.79
N TRP A 67 -10.94 -2.72 24.67
CA TRP A 67 -12.08 -1.80 24.52
C TRP A 67 -12.28 -0.85 25.71
N SER A 68 -11.69 -1.13 26.87
CA SER A 68 -11.72 -0.19 28.00
C SER A 68 -10.97 1.12 27.72
N ARG A 69 -10.10 1.13 26.70
CA ARG A 69 -9.32 2.31 26.25
C ARG A 69 -9.98 3.10 25.13
N ALA A 70 -11.21 2.75 24.75
CA ALA A 70 -11.97 3.51 23.77
C ALA A 70 -12.24 4.95 24.27
N PRO A 71 -12.40 5.93 23.36
CA PRO A 71 -12.45 5.79 21.90
C PRO A 71 -11.06 5.70 21.25
N PHE A 72 -10.99 4.93 20.16
CA PHE A 72 -9.83 4.92 19.26
C PHE A 72 -10.05 5.96 18.16
N THR A 73 -9.17 6.95 18.05
CA THR A 73 -9.36 8.08 17.12
C THR A 73 -8.19 8.16 16.14
N ALA A 74 -8.52 8.29 14.86
CA ALA A 74 -7.59 8.62 13.79
C ALA A 74 -7.98 9.97 13.18
N ALA A 75 -7.00 10.84 12.94
CA ALA A 75 -7.19 12.14 12.30
C ALA A 75 -6.49 12.13 10.95
N PHE A 76 -7.22 12.53 9.90
CA PHE A 76 -6.74 12.59 8.52
C PHE A 76 -6.73 14.05 8.05
N ARG A 77 -5.72 14.42 7.25
CA ARG A 77 -5.57 15.76 6.66
C ARG A 77 -4.82 15.66 5.34
N GLY A 78 -4.92 16.69 4.50
CA GLY A 78 -4.23 16.74 3.21
C GLY A 78 -4.82 15.76 2.20
N PHE A 79 -6.14 15.88 1.95
CA PHE A 79 -6.85 15.08 0.95
C PHE A 79 -6.57 15.59 -0.48
N ASP A 80 -5.29 15.69 -0.85
CA ASP A 80 -4.88 16.06 -2.19
C ASP A 80 -5.03 14.86 -3.12
N VAL A 81 -6.04 14.94 -3.98
CA VAL A 81 -6.31 13.94 -5.01
C VAL A 81 -6.18 14.63 -6.36
N ASP A 82 -5.04 14.42 -7.00
CA ASP A 82 -4.80 14.80 -8.38
C ASP A 82 -5.04 13.58 -9.27
N ALA A 83 -6.30 13.37 -9.65
CA ALA A 83 -6.75 12.21 -10.40
C ALA A 83 -7.42 12.66 -11.71
N ALA A 84 -6.89 12.20 -12.84
CA ALA A 84 -7.41 12.54 -14.16
C ALA A 84 -8.55 11.63 -14.65
N CYS A 85 -9.00 10.65 -13.83
CA CYS A 85 -10.06 9.72 -14.19
C CYS A 85 -11.09 9.57 -13.06
N ALA A 86 -11.92 10.60 -12.89
CA ALA A 86 -13.10 10.49 -12.04
C ALA A 86 -14.12 9.53 -12.67
N VAL A 87 -14.70 8.64 -11.85
CA VAL A 87 -15.77 7.73 -12.27
C VAL A 87 -17.06 8.53 -12.45
N GLY A 88 -17.51 8.69 -13.69
CA GLY A 88 -18.76 9.41 -14.00
C GLY A 88 -18.71 10.26 -15.27
N ASP A 89 -17.52 10.55 -15.79
CA ASP A 89 -17.37 11.24 -17.07
C ASP A 89 -17.60 10.29 -18.25
N VAL A 90 -18.26 10.79 -19.29
CA VAL A 90 -18.59 10.04 -20.52
C VAL A 90 -17.32 9.58 -21.24
N THR A 91 -16.22 10.33 -21.08
CA THR A 91 -14.84 9.95 -21.43
C THR A 91 -13.88 10.51 -20.38
N PRO A 92 -13.33 9.68 -19.47
CA PRO A 92 -12.36 10.17 -18.49
C PRO A 92 -11.08 10.65 -19.21
N PRO A 93 -10.51 11.81 -18.87
CA PRO A 93 -9.30 12.37 -19.50
C PRO A 93 -8.13 11.40 -19.63
N CYS A 94 -8.02 10.44 -18.70
CA CYS A 94 -7.01 9.37 -18.75
C CYS A 94 -7.08 8.45 -19.98
N TYR A 95 -8.21 8.39 -20.70
CA TYR A 95 -8.34 7.56 -21.89
C TYR A 95 -8.06 8.32 -23.18
N ASP A 96 -8.33 9.63 -23.19
CA ASP A 96 -8.26 10.44 -24.41
C ASP A 96 -6.84 10.95 -24.69
N ASP A 97 -6.07 11.30 -23.65
CA ASP A 97 -4.66 11.66 -23.78
C ASP A 97 -3.83 11.21 -22.56
N PRO A 98 -3.45 9.92 -22.51
CA PRO A 98 -2.56 9.41 -21.46
C PRO A 98 -1.22 10.14 -21.41
N ALA A 99 -0.73 10.68 -22.52
CA ALA A 99 0.57 11.37 -22.57
C ALA A 99 0.52 12.76 -21.92
N ALA A 100 -0.66 13.37 -21.80
CA ALA A 100 -0.85 14.61 -21.06
C ALA A 100 -0.84 14.44 -19.53
N LEU A 101 -0.91 13.19 -19.02
CA LEU A 101 -0.84 12.93 -17.59
C LEU A 101 0.61 13.07 -17.11
N TRP A 102 0.85 13.98 -16.16
CA TRP A 102 2.22 14.31 -15.73
C TRP A 102 2.98 13.08 -15.22
N TRP A 103 2.31 12.16 -14.54
CA TRP A 103 2.90 10.92 -14.01
C TRP A 103 3.28 9.89 -15.08
N ASN A 104 2.87 10.08 -16.34
CA ASN A 104 3.31 9.27 -17.47
C ASN A 104 4.56 9.84 -18.15
N GLY A 105 5.14 10.93 -17.62
CA GLY A 105 6.43 11.44 -18.08
C GLY A 105 7.58 10.47 -17.77
N GLY A 106 8.59 10.41 -18.66
CA GLY A 106 9.71 9.47 -18.53
C GLY A 106 10.51 9.57 -17.23
N GLU A 107 10.46 10.71 -16.54
CA GLU A 107 11.07 10.89 -15.22
C GLU A 107 10.37 10.09 -14.09
N TYR A 108 9.14 9.63 -14.33
CA TYR A 108 8.35 8.82 -13.39
C TYR A 108 8.35 7.32 -13.73
N GLU A 109 9.02 6.90 -14.82
CA GLU A 109 9.17 5.49 -15.17
C GLU A 109 10.06 4.72 -14.17
N ALA A 110 10.95 5.42 -13.48
CA ALA A 110 11.82 4.85 -12.46
C ALA A 110 12.14 5.84 -11.34
N LEU A 111 12.45 5.32 -10.16
CA LEU A 111 13.01 6.13 -9.08
C LEU A 111 14.37 6.70 -9.49
N SER A 112 14.59 7.97 -9.21
CA SER A 112 15.93 8.57 -9.24
C SER A 112 16.87 7.87 -8.24
N ASP A 113 18.19 8.01 -8.45
CA ASP A 113 19.20 7.41 -7.57
C ASP A 113 19.02 7.83 -6.10
N ALA A 114 18.66 9.09 -5.86
CA ALA A 114 18.41 9.60 -4.52
C ALA A 114 17.16 8.97 -3.88
N GLN A 115 16.07 8.81 -4.65
CA GLN A 115 14.85 8.15 -4.16
C GLN A 115 15.10 6.66 -3.89
N ARG A 116 15.88 5.99 -4.76
CA ARG A 116 16.27 4.59 -4.59
C ARG A 116 17.11 4.39 -3.32
N ALA A 117 18.11 5.23 -3.10
CA ALA A 117 18.92 5.20 -1.88
C ALA A 117 18.08 5.43 -0.61
N ALA A 118 17.09 6.33 -0.66
CA ALA A 118 16.17 6.55 0.44
C ALA A 118 15.28 5.32 0.71
N TYR A 119 14.74 4.70 -0.34
CA TYR A 119 13.97 3.46 -0.27
C TYR A 119 14.80 2.33 0.35
N GLU A 120 16.02 2.09 -0.13
CA GLU A 120 16.94 1.09 0.41
C GLU A 120 17.29 1.36 1.87
N GLY A 121 17.47 2.63 2.24
CA GLY A 121 17.69 3.04 3.63
C GLY A 121 16.54 2.63 4.55
N VAL A 122 15.28 2.83 4.14
CA VAL A 122 14.11 2.40 4.91
C VAL A 122 14.02 0.87 4.95
N ARG A 123 14.19 0.22 3.79
CA ARG A 123 14.12 -1.23 3.65
C ARG A 123 15.13 -1.94 4.56
N ASN A 124 16.39 -1.51 4.56
CA ASN A 124 17.46 -2.13 5.34
C ASN A 124 17.34 -1.91 6.85
N ASN A 125 16.68 -0.83 7.29
CA ASN A 125 16.67 -0.44 8.71
C ASN A 125 15.32 -0.63 9.40
N SER A 126 14.21 -0.65 8.66
CA SER A 126 12.85 -0.60 9.23
C SER A 126 11.90 -1.69 8.74
N MET A 127 12.24 -2.41 7.66
CA MET A 127 11.40 -3.48 7.16
C MET A 127 11.47 -4.70 8.09
N VAL A 128 10.30 -5.10 8.61
CA VAL A 128 10.18 -6.25 9.55
C VAL A 128 9.53 -7.48 8.92
N TYR A 129 8.94 -7.33 7.74
CA TYR A 129 8.35 -8.40 6.95
C TYR A 129 8.44 -8.05 5.47
N ASP A 130 8.80 -9.04 4.66
CA ASP A 130 8.79 -8.94 3.20
C ASP A 130 8.38 -10.29 2.61
N TYR A 131 7.30 -10.29 1.83
CA TYR A 131 6.76 -11.50 1.22
C TYR A 131 7.73 -12.10 0.19
N CYS A 132 8.57 -11.28 -0.47
CA CYS A 132 9.56 -11.78 -1.43
C CYS A 132 10.66 -12.63 -0.78
N THR A 133 10.84 -12.51 0.54
CA THR A 133 11.80 -13.31 1.32
C THR A 133 11.12 -14.41 2.14
N ASP A 134 9.79 -14.49 2.09
CA ASP A 134 8.98 -15.48 2.81
C ASP A 134 8.87 -16.79 2.00
N GLU A 135 9.97 -17.54 1.97
CA GLU A 135 10.03 -18.80 1.22
C GLU A 135 9.00 -19.84 1.70
N LEU A 136 8.63 -19.81 2.99
CA LEU A 136 7.65 -20.73 3.55
C LEU A 136 6.25 -20.47 3.00
N ARG A 137 5.86 -19.21 2.86
CA ARG A 137 4.56 -18.82 2.30
C ARG A 137 4.40 -19.30 0.86
N PHE A 138 5.47 -19.28 0.08
CA PHE A 138 5.44 -19.58 -1.35
C PHE A 138 6.06 -20.93 -1.72
N ASN A 139 6.44 -21.75 -0.73
CA ASN A 139 7.15 -23.01 -0.97
C ASN A 139 8.37 -22.84 -1.90
N SER A 140 9.17 -21.80 -1.66
CA SER A 140 10.33 -21.38 -2.46
C SER A 140 10.01 -20.97 -3.92
N HIS A 141 8.74 -20.76 -4.27
CA HIS A 141 8.28 -20.26 -5.57
C HIS A 141 7.71 -18.85 -5.44
N VAL A 142 8.58 -17.90 -5.12
CA VAL A 142 8.16 -16.50 -4.96
C VAL A 142 7.68 -15.90 -6.29
N PRO A 143 6.76 -14.93 -6.24
CA PRO A 143 6.28 -14.23 -7.44
C PRO A 143 7.40 -13.57 -8.27
N LEU A 144 7.18 -13.43 -9.59
CA LEU A 144 8.23 -12.97 -10.53
C LEU A 144 8.65 -11.52 -10.30
N GLU A 145 7.73 -10.66 -9.87
CA GLU A 145 7.98 -9.25 -9.58
C GLU A 145 9.04 -9.04 -8.50
N CYS A 146 9.25 -10.02 -7.62
CA CYS A 146 10.28 -9.96 -6.58
C CYS A 146 11.71 -9.79 -7.11
N SER A 147 11.97 -10.10 -8.37
CA SER A 147 13.28 -9.87 -9.03
C SER A 147 13.43 -8.46 -9.61
N TYR A 148 12.34 -7.68 -9.68
CA TYR A 148 12.28 -6.35 -10.28
C TYR A 148 12.04 -5.22 -9.25
N ASN A 149 11.62 -5.57 -8.03
CA ASN A 149 11.31 -4.66 -6.91
C ASN A 149 12.53 -4.13 -6.14
#